data_AF-A0A9D1Q3T5-F1
#
_entry.id   AF-A0A9D1Q3T5-F1
#
_cell.length_a   1.000
_cell.length_b   1.000
_cell.length_c   1.000
_cell.angle_alpha   90.00
_cell.angle_beta   90.00
_cell.angle_gamma   90.00
#
_symmetry.space_group_name_H-M   'P 1'
#
loop_
_entity.id
_entity.type
_entity.pdbx_description
1 polymer ?
#
loop_
_entity_poly.entity_id
_entity_poly.type
_entity_poly.pdbx_seq_one_letter_code
_entity_poly.pdbx_strand_id
1 'polypeptide(L)'
;MKKLLFGLLPLLLAGCVNSTHITEQETIAIDNSEAIEQFKATRDQWIGQPIEKRIQTQGTPNATNKGRLGNFYTWKTYQSTGNGYFDTFVETICEETFKTDNKGVITEWVTKECYY
;
A
#
# COMPACT_ATOMS: atom_id res chain seq x y z
N MET A 1 72.32 24.83 -5.49
CA MET A 1 72.29 23.54 -4.76
C MET A 1 71.93 23.78 -3.29
N LYS A 2 70.73 23.41 -2.83
CA LYS A 2 70.44 22.76 -1.54
C LYS A 2 68.93 22.54 -1.42
N LYS A 3 68.55 21.27 -1.23
CA LYS A 3 67.21 20.78 -0.88
C LYS A 3 66.97 20.95 0.62
N LEU A 4 65.70 21.02 1.03
CA LEU A 4 65.08 20.54 2.30
C LEU A 4 63.57 20.87 2.17
N LEU A 5 62.70 20.01 1.63
CA LEU A 5 61.99 18.85 2.22
C LEU A 5 61.05 19.13 3.43
N PHE A 6 59.74 19.02 3.12
CA PHE A 6 58.60 18.40 3.84
C PHE A 6 57.95 19.03 5.08
N GLY A 7 56.60 19.00 5.03
CA GLY A 7 55.62 19.26 6.08
C GLY A 7 54.26 19.58 5.44
N LEU A 8 53.57 18.65 4.76
CA LEU A 8 52.60 17.70 5.32
C LEU A 8 51.53 18.39 6.20
N LEU A 9 50.42 18.84 5.59
CA LEU A 9 49.07 18.66 6.14
C LEU A 9 48.00 18.85 5.04
N PRO A 10 47.26 17.80 4.66
CA PRO A 10 46.03 17.95 3.89
C PRO A 10 44.88 18.18 4.87
N LEU A 11 44.35 19.39 4.94
CA LEU A 11 43.04 19.60 5.56
C LEU A 11 41.98 19.18 4.55
N LEU A 12 41.54 17.93 4.70
CA LEU A 12 40.29 17.42 4.15
C LEU A 12 39.17 18.41 4.51
N LEU A 13 38.68 19.18 3.54
CA LEU A 13 37.34 19.74 3.65
C LEU A 13 36.36 18.61 3.37
N ALA A 14 35.77 18.15 4.47
CA ALA A 14 34.52 17.43 4.62
C ALA A 14 33.77 17.20 3.30
N GLY A 15 33.77 15.94 2.86
CA GLY A 15 32.62 15.45 2.14
C GLY A 15 31.40 15.65 3.04
N CYS A 16 30.46 16.48 2.62
CA CYS A 16 29.10 16.43 3.13
C CYS A 16 28.53 15.07 2.69
N VAL A 17 28.82 14.03 3.46
CA VAL A 17 28.01 12.82 3.44
C VAL A 17 26.67 13.28 4.00
N ASN A 18 25.72 13.54 3.10
CA ASN A 18 24.32 13.73 3.47
C ASN A 18 23.85 12.37 4.01
N SER A 19 24.21 12.09 5.26
CA SER A 19 23.75 10.94 6.00
C SER A 19 22.29 11.24 6.30
N THR A 20 21.41 10.78 5.42
CA THR A 20 19.97 10.71 5.68
C THR A 20 19.78 9.71 6.81
N HIS A 21 19.94 10.19 8.04
CA HIS A 21 19.36 9.58 9.21
C HIS A 21 17.85 9.72 9.07
N ILE A 22 17.24 8.78 8.33
CA ILE A 22 15.80 8.57 8.38
C ILE A 22 15.52 8.09 9.80
N THR A 23 14.75 8.88 10.53
CA THR A 23 14.36 8.52 11.90
C THR A 23 13.38 7.34 11.85
N GLU A 24 13.33 6.50 12.88
CA GLU A 24 12.42 5.35 12.94
C GLU A 24 10.95 5.75 12.70
N GLN A 25 10.55 6.95 13.14
CA GLN A 25 9.23 7.51 12.89
C GLN A 25 8.99 7.88 11.42
N GLU A 26 10.00 8.39 10.72
CA GLU A 26 9.92 8.66 9.29
C GLU A 26 9.89 7.36 8.47
N THR A 27 10.64 6.32 8.88
CA THR A 27 10.57 5.00 8.26
C THR A 27 9.17 4.39 8.37
N ILE A 28 8.58 4.39 9.58
CA ILE A 28 7.20 3.87 9.79
C ILE A 28 6.17 4.66 8.97
N ALA A 29 6.33 5.98 8.83
CA ALA A 29 5.43 6.80 8.03
C ALA A 29 5.55 6.50 6.52
N ILE A 30 6.76 6.24 6.03
CA ILE A 30 7.02 5.85 4.63
C ILE A 30 6.44 4.46 4.35
N ASP A 31 6.70 3.48 5.22
CA ASP A 31 6.21 2.10 5.08
C ASP A 31 4.68 2.05 5.01
N ASN A 32 3.99 2.84 5.85
CA ASN A 32 2.53 2.95 5.81
C ASN A 32 2.01 3.61 4.52
N SER A 33 2.75 4.59 3.96
CA SER A 33 2.38 5.23 2.71
C SER A 33 2.49 4.26 1.53
N GLU A 34 3.58 3.50 1.46
CA GLU A 34 3.80 2.49 0.41
C GLU A 34 2.75 1.39 0.48
N ALA A 35 2.39 0.93 1.68
CA ALA A 35 1.38 -0.10 1.87
C ALA A 35 -0.01 0.38 1.41
N ILE A 36 -0.41 1.62 1.74
CA ILE A 36 -1.63 2.27 1.22
C ILE A 36 -1.62 2.37 -0.30
N GLU A 37 -0.50 2.76 -0.91
CA GLU A 37 -0.38 2.89 -2.36
C GLU A 37 -0.49 1.54 -3.06
N GLN A 38 0.21 0.51 -2.57
CA GLN A 38 0.11 -0.85 -3.10
C GLN A 38 -1.29 -1.42 -2.95
N PHE A 39 -1.94 -1.18 -1.80
CA PHE A 39 -3.32 -1.55 -1.57
C PHE A 39 -4.23 -0.92 -2.63
N LYS A 40 -4.12 0.39 -2.87
CA LYS A 40 -4.94 1.08 -3.89
C LYS A 40 -4.63 0.59 -5.30
N ALA A 41 -3.36 0.49 -5.68
CA ALA A 41 -2.93 0.07 -7.01
C ALA A 41 -3.44 -1.33 -7.38
N THR A 42 -3.43 -2.26 -6.42
CA THR A 42 -3.96 -3.62 -6.62
C THR A 42 -5.48 -3.67 -6.77
N ARG A 43 -6.21 -2.63 -6.37
CA ARG A 43 -7.66 -2.52 -6.64
C ARG A 43 -7.93 -1.74 -7.92
N ASP A 44 -7.16 -0.69 -8.19
CA ASP A 44 -7.25 0.12 -9.39
C ASP A 44 -7.02 -0.69 -10.67
N GLN A 45 -6.21 -1.75 -10.63
CA GLN A 45 -6.02 -2.67 -11.78
C GLN A 45 -7.32 -3.35 -12.25
N TRP A 46 -8.36 -3.40 -11.41
CA TRP A 46 -9.65 -3.98 -11.76
C TRP A 46 -10.58 -2.99 -12.47
N ILE A 47 -10.34 -1.68 -12.38
CA ILE A 47 -11.14 -0.68 -13.10
C ILE A 47 -11.04 -0.94 -14.61
N GLY A 48 -12.19 -0.95 -15.28
CA GLY A 48 -12.31 -1.28 -16.70
C GLY A 48 -12.29 -2.78 -17.03
N GLN A 49 -12.09 -3.66 -16.05
CA GLN A 49 -12.17 -5.10 -16.24
C GLN A 49 -13.62 -5.60 -16.07
N PRO A 50 -14.00 -6.71 -16.73
CA PRO A 50 -15.29 -7.36 -16.46
C PRO A 50 -15.29 -7.99 -15.07
N ILE A 51 -16.41 -7.88 -14.36
CA ILE A 51 -16.55 -8.42 -13.01
C ILE A 51 -16.38 -9.95 -12.96
N GLU A 52 -16.74 -10.64 -14.04
CA GLU A 52 -16.58 -12.09 -14.19
C GLU A 52 -15.12 -12.51 -14.05
N LYS A 53 -14.17 -11.72 -14.56
CA LYS A 53 -12.73 -12.00 -14.43
C LYS A 53 -12.31 -11.99 -12.96
N ARG A 54 -12.83 -11.05 -12.18
CA ARG A 54 -12.53 -10.98 -10.74
C ARG A 54 -13.18 -12.13 -9.99
N ILE A 55 -14.43 -12.47 -10.31
CA ILE A 55 -15.12 -13.64 -9.74
C ILE A 55 -14.35 -14.94 -10.03
N GLN A 56 -13.79 -15.09 -11.24
CA GLN A 56 -12.94 -16.24 -11.57
C GLN A 56 -11.62 -16.26 -10.78
N THR A 57 -11.08 -15.08 -10.46
CA THR A 57 -9.77 -14.95 -9.78
C THR A 57 -9.88 -15.07 -8.26
N GLN A 58 -10.91 -14.47 -7.66
CA GLN A 58 -11.07 -14.34 -6.21
C GLN A 58 -12.28 -15.10 -5.65
N GLY A 59 -13.02 -15.79 -6.52
CA GLY A 59 -14.22 -16.51 -6.14
C GLY A 59 -15.46 -15.62 -6.03
N THR A 60 -16.56 -16.26 -5.63
CA THR A 60 -17.87 -15.63 -5.50
C THR A 60 -17.86 -14.55 -4.43
N PRO A 61 -18.43 -13.35 -4.70
CA PRO A 61 -18.57 -12.31 -3.69
C PRO A 61 -19.47 -12.76 -2.54
N ASN A 62 -19.22 -12.23 -1.35
CA ASN A 62 -20.05 -12.47 -0.17
C ASN A 62 -21.45 -11.82 -0.31
N ALA A 63 -21.55 -10.71 -1.04
CA ALA A 63 -22.83 -10.06 -1.32
C ALA A 63 -22.85 -9.42 -2.72
N THR A 64 -24.02 -9.46 -3.36
CA THR A 64 -24.28 -8.76 -4.62
C THR A 64 -25.56 -7.96 -4.51
N ASN A 65 -25.48 -6.64 -4.69
CA ASN A 65 -26.62 -5.73 -4.62
C ASN A 65 -26.85 -5.06 -5.97
N LYS A 66 -28.11 -4.97 -6.40
CA LYS A 66 -28.48 -4.22 -7.61
C LYS A 66 -28.54 -2.73 -7.31
N GLY A 67 -27.87 -1.93 -8.13
CA GLY A 67 -27.99 -0.48 -8.16
C GLY A 67 -28.74 0.01 -9.39
N ARG A 68 -29.06 1.31 -9.39
CA ARG A 68 -29.74 1.96 -10.53
C ARG A 68 -28.87 2.01 -11.80
N LEU A 69 -27.54 2.14 -11.62
CA LEU A 69 -26.58 2.35 -12.70
C LEU A 69 -25.57 1.20 -12.83
N GLY A 70 -25.93 0.03 -12.31
CA GLY A 70 -25.12 -1.18 -12.30
C GLY A 70 -25.13 -1.86 -10.93
N ASN A 71 -24.32 -2.90 -10.77
CA ASN A 71 -24.36 -3.77 -9.60
C ASN A 71 -23.17 -3.51 -8.68
N PHE A 72 -23.33 -3.86 -7.41
CA PHE A 72 -22.29 -3.80 -6.38
C PHE A 72 -21.95 -5.21 -5.94
N TYR A 73 -20.67 -5.53 -5.89
CA TYR A 73 -20.14 -6.84 -5.54
C TYR A 73 -19.16 -6.69 -4.39
N THR A 74 -19.44 -7.33 -3.25
CA THR A 74 -18.66 -7.18 -2.01
C THR A 74 -17.94 -8.46 -1.67
N TRP A 75 -16.63 -8.36 -1.46
CA TRP A 75 -15.80 -9.41 -0.88
C TRP A 75 -15.43 -9.01 0.55
N LYS A 76 -15.41 -9.98 1.45
CA LYS A 76 -15.02 -9.82 2.84
C LYS A 76 -13.80 -10.67 3.10
N THR A 77 -12.74 -10.05 3.62
CA THR A 77 -11.51 -10.72 3.98
C THR A 77 -11.22 -10.45 5.45
N TYR A 78 -10.96 -11.53 6.18
CA TYR A 78 -10.55 -11.43 7.56
C TYR A 78 -9.10 -10.92 7.62
N GLN A 79 -8.88 -9.85 8.38
CA GLN A 79 -7.55 -9.30 8.60
C GLN A 79 -7.26 -9.25 10.09
N SER A 80 -6.05 -9.62 10.45
CA SER A 80 -5.53 -9.55 11.81
C SER A 80 -4.18 -8.85 11.77
N THR A 81 -4.02 -7.83 12.61
CA THR A 81 -2.71 -7.24 12.85
C THR A 81 -2.25 -7.65 14.24
N GLY A 82 -1.05 -8.23 14.28
CA GLY A 82 -0.34 -8.48 15.53
C GLY A 82 0.46 -7.24 15.87
N ASN A 83 0.22 -6.64 17.03
CA ASN A 83 1.13 -5.63 17.55
C ASN A 83 2.17 -6.38 18.39
N GLY A 84 3.38 -6.56 17.89
CA GLY A 84 4.40 -7.46 18.49
C GLY A 84 4.83 -7.15 19.94
N TYR A 85 4.18 -6.19 20.60
CA TYR A 85 4.44 -5.74 21.96
C TYR A 85 3.29 -6.03 22.95
N PHE A 86 2.07 -6.26 22.46
CA PHE A 86 0.91 -6.61 23.28
C PHE A 86 0.14 -7.72 22.56
N ASP A 87 -0.15 -8.82 23.26
CA ASP A 87 -0.93 -9.99 22.78
C ASP A 87 -2.39 -9.67 22.35
N THR A 88 -2.71 -8.41 22.11
CA THR A 88 -3.99 -7.95 21.57
C THR A 88 -3.94 -7.98 20.05
N PHE A 89 -4.44 -9.07 19.48
CA PHE A 89 -4.81 -9.14 18.06
C PHE A 89 -6.02 -8.23 17.83
N VAL A 90 -5.89 -7.26 16.93
CA VAL A 90 -7.05 -6.49 16.47
C VAL A 90 -7.56 -7.15 15.20
N GLU A 91 -8.65 -7.88 15.37
CA GLU A 91 -9.33 -8.58 14.29
C GLU A 91 -10.36 -7.64 13.63
N THR A 92 -10.32 -7.57 12.31
CA THR A 92 -11.30 -6.81 11.53
C THR A 92 -11.72 -7.59 10.29
N ILE A 93 -12.90 -7.26 9.76
CA ILE A 93 -13.36 -7.75 8.47
C ILE A 93 -13.21 -6.61 7.48
N CYS A 94 -12.18 -6.70 6.63
CA CYS A 94 -12.03 -5.80 5.49
C CYS A 94 -13.10 -6.13 4.47
N GLU A 95 -13.92 -5.14 4.12
CA GLU A 95 -14.91 -5.25 3.04
C GLU A 95 -14.43 -4.46 1.83
N GLU A 96 -14.39 -5.12 0.68
CA GLU A 96 -14.07 -4.50 -0.60
C GLU A 96 -15.28 -4.60 -1.53
N THR A 97 -15.87 -3.46 -1.87
CA THR A 97 -17.04 -3.37 -2.74
C THR A 97 -16.66 -2.76 -4.07
N PHE A 98 -17.00 -3.46 -5.15
CA PHE A 98 -16.76 -3.03 -6.53
C PHE A 98 -18.09 -2.76 -7.20
N LYS A 99 -18.20 -1.61 -7.86
CA LYS A 99 -19.36 -1.22 -8.64
C LYS A 99 -19.08 -1.48 -10.11
N THR A 100 -20.05 -2.05 -10.81
CA THR A 100 -20.03 -2.17 -12.26
C THR A 100 -20.96 -1.18 -12.92
N ASP A 101 -20.78 -0.96 -14.21
CA ASP A 101 -21.82 -0.44 -15.08
C ASP A 101 -22.86 -1.53 -15.43
N ASN A 102 -23.82 -1.17 -16.30
CA ASN A 102 -24.86 -2.09 -16.79
C ASN A 102 -24.33 -3.19 -17.73
N LYS A 103 -23.07 -3.12 -18.16
CA LYS A 103 -22.40 -4.12 -18.99
C LYS A 103 -21.54 -5.07 -18.16
N GLY A 104 -21.50 -4.91 -16.83
CA GLY A 104 -20.68 -5.73 -15.94
C GLY A 104 -19.21 -5.29 -15.88
N VAL A 105 -18.87 -4.11 -16.42
CA VAL A 105 -17.51 -3.56 -16.35
C VAL A 105 -17.35 -2.79 -15.04
N ILE A 106 -16.28 -3.09 -14.30
CA ILE A 106 -15.96 -2.42 -13.04
C ILE A 106 -15.63 -0.95 -13.31
N THR A 107 -16.32 -0.04 -12.64
CA THR A 107 -16.10 1.42 -12.79
C THR A 107 -15.50 2.06 -11.55
N GLU A 108 -15.80 1.53 -10.37
CA GLU A 108 -15.42 2.11 -9.08
C GLU A 108 -15.22 0.99 -8.05
N TRP A 109 -14.44 1.29 -7.00
CA TRP A 109 -14.31 0.44 -5.82
C TRP A 109 -14.26 1.29 -4.55
N VAL A 110 -14.69 0.70 -3.43
CA VAL A 110 -14.62 1.29 -2.09
C VAL A 110 -14.27 0.22 -1.08
N THR A 111 -13.70 0.63 0.05
CA THR A 111 -13.38 -0.28 1.15
C THR A 111 -13.91 0.19 2.49
N LYS A 112 -14.10 -0.76 3.41
CA LYS A 112 -14.50 -0.53 4.79
C LYS A 112 -13.66 -1.40 5.71
N GLU A 113 -13.17 -0.82 6.81
CA GLU A 113 -12.53 -1.57 7.92
C GLU A 113 -11.32 -2.42 7.48
N CYS A 114 -10.60 -1.98 6.45
CA CYS A 114 -9.37 -2.61 5.97
C CYS A 114 -8.13 -1.98 6.59
N TYR A 115 -7.19 -2.81 7.01
CA TYR A 115 -5.82 -2.39 7.27
C TYR A 115 -5.09 -2.20 5.93
N TYR A 116 -4.24 -1.17 5.90
CA TYR A 116 -3.45 -0.76 4.75
C TYR A 116 -1.98 -0.99 5.02
#